data_AF-A0A535J857-F1
#
_entry.id   AF-A0A535J857-F1
#
_cell.length_a   1.000
_cell.length_b   1.000
_cell.length_c   1.000
_cell.angle_alpha   90.00
_cell.angle_beta   90.00
_cell.angle_gamma   90.00
#
_symmetry.space_group_name_H-M   'P 1'
#
loop_
_entity.id
_entity.type
_entity.pdbx_description
1 polymer ?
#
loop_
_entity_poly.entity_id
_entity_poly.type
_entity_poly.pdbx_seq_one_letter_code
_entity_poly.pdbx_strand_id
1 'polypeptide(L)'
;MGLALVFALAALGVVAAAGFAAVSFLASRDPVIIRDDVQEHTARLVQTEDRIVQNEMSSVIYIKRPLWFRRLVLKSVLAVINLSAKYLSNQGTLAGIPSIHFARWVVVDEGRRLVFFSNFDGSWENYLGDFIDKAHTGLTAVWSNCVGFPRTVFKAYSRQSQVPTQVWYSAYRWLTVSNINDNTRLRLGLYGDMDAAAAQDWLRIAAPRQRLALKRRKEPSPSTAVEVDDVQGLVVRSYRGLDEAVYVPAVFESENISAARAWVADLAAIVTRAAPTTEAVAEDGRAVNVAFTYAGLKALGLEKKGIVGFSREFREGIAEEHRQRLLGDAGPADPIQWKWGGPKNPPIHAMLFLFAAGPKRLAELRAAERARAVRHGVTLGEPLETITLPDGKEHFGFHDGIAQPLIAGLKSSTDAASKRFSGTRTRTASSLCRQRCRTKSTAGGFSRKCRKSGPRRLRRRPAIWDGTARTSYSASCGRT
;
A
#
# COMPACT_ATOMS: atom_id res chain seq x y z
N MET A 1 28.54 45.44 8.53
CA MET A 1 27.10 45.20 8.29
C MET A 1 26.67 43.73 8.28
N GLY A 2 27.55 42.75 7.95
CA GLY A 2 27.13 41.34 7.85
C GLY A 2 26.79 40.61 9.15
N LEU A 3 27.55 40.85 10.24
CA LEU A 3 27.38 40.08 11.48
C LEU A 3 26.07 40.41 12.22
N ALA A 4 25.73 41.69 12.33
CA ALA A 4 24.50 42.15 12.99
C ALA A 4 23.23 41.69 12.26
N LEU A 5 23.26 41.62 10.93
CA LEU A 5 22.17 41.08 10.13
C LEU A 5 21.99 39.58 10.34
N VAL A 6 23.10 38.83 10.44
CA VAL A 6 23.06 37.38 10.74
C VAL A 6 22.50 37.12 12.13
N PHE A 7 22.93 37.88 13.16
CA PHE A 7 22.38 37.76 14.50
C PHE A 7 20.90 38.16 14.57
N ALA A 8 20.49 39.21 13.87
CA ALA A 8 19.09 39.61 13.78
C ALA A 8 18.23 38.54 13.11
N LEU A 9 18.68 37.96 11.99
CA LEU A 9 17.98 36.87 11.31
C LEU A 9 17.93 35.59 12.14
N ALA A 10 19.01 35.25 12.86
CA ALA A 10 19.05 34.11 13.76
C ALA A 10 18.10 34.30 14.95
N ALA A 11 18.08 35.48 15.58
CA ALA A 11 17.15 35.81 16.65
C ALA A 11 15.69 35.77 16.17
N LEU A 12 15.41 36.30 14.97
CA LEU A 12 14.09 36.22 14.36
C LEU A 12 13.67 34.77 14.08
N GLY A 13 14.61 33.93 13.64
CA GLY A 13 14.42 32.50 13.43
C GLY A 13 14.11 31.75 14.73
N VAL A 14 14.81 32.07 15.83
CA VAL A 14 14.55 31.47 17.15
C VAL A 14 13.19 31.90 17.69
N VAL A 15 12.83 33.18 17.57
CA VAL A 15 11.51 33.69 17.99
C VAL A 15 10.39 33.07 17.15
N ALA A 16 10.59 32.92 15.84
CA ALA A 16 9.63 32.24 14.96
C ALA A 16 9.50 30.74 15.31
N ALA A 17 10.60 30.06 15.61
CA ALA A 17 10.59 28.65 16.02
C ALA A 17 9.93 28.46 17.40
N ALA A 18 10.21 29.33 18.37
CA ALA A 18 9.57 29.32 19.68
C ALA A 18 8.07 29.65 19.60
N GLY A 19 7.70 30.63 18.78
CA GLY A 19 6.30 30.96 18.49
C GLY A 19 5.57 29.81 17.80
N PHE A 20 6.22 29.15 16.84
CA PHE A 20 5.70 27.95 16.19
C PHE A 20 5.51 26.82 17.20
N ALA A 21 6.52 26.52 18.03
CA ALA A 21 6.45 25.50 19.07
C ALA A 21 5.35 25.77 20.10
N ALA A 22 5.21 27.03 20.54
CA ALA A 22 4.15 27.44 21.47
C ALA A 22 2.75 27.31 20.83
N VAL A 23 2.59 27.70 19.56
CA VAL A 23 1.34 27.54 18.81
C VAL A 23 1.01 26.07 18.61
N SER A 24 1.99 25.24 18.23
CA SER A 24 1.83 23.80 18.08
C SER A 24 1.48 23.12 19.42
N PHE A 25 2.09 23.55 20.52
CA PHE A 25 1.80 23.05 21.86
C PHE A 25 0.38 23.42 22.31
N LEU A 26 -0.03 24.67 22.14
CA LEU A 26 -1.40 25.10 22.45
C LEU A 26 -2.43 24.37 21.57
N ALA A 27 -2.12 24.18 20.28
CA ALA A 27 -2.98 23.41 19.38
C ALA A 27 -3.10 21.93 19.79
N SER A 28 -2.07 21.36 20.43
CA SER A 28 -2.09 19.96 20.90
C SER A 28 -3.06 19.71 22.07
N ARG A 29 -3.62 20.77 22.67
CA ARG A 29 -4.60 20.71 23.75
C ARG A 29 -6.03 20.99 23.28
N ASP A 30 -6.23 21.25 21.99
CA ASP A 30 -7.57 21.51 21.47
C ASP A 30 -8.40 20.23 21.40
N PRO A 31 -9.71 20.31 21.71
CA PRO A 31 -10.58 19.15 21.60
C PRO A 31 -10.70 18.71 20.15
N VAL A 32 -10.67 17.39 19.93
CA VAL A 32 -11.01 16.78 18.65
C VAL A 32 -12.53 16.87 18.49
N ILE A 33 -12.99 17.72 17.58
CA ILE A 33 -14.41 17.90 17.29
C ILE A 33 -14.75 16.97 16.13
N ILE A 34 -15.61 15.98 16.36
CA ILE A 34 -16.14 15.09 15.31
C ILE A 34 -17.60 15.50 15.09
N ARG A 35 -18.00 15.74 13.84
CA ARG A 35 -19.40 16.06 13.54
C ARG A 35 -20.27 14.81 13.71
N ASP A 36 -21.53 14.97 14.06
CA ASP A 36 -22.46 13.84 14.19
C ASP A 36 -22.79 13.22 12.82
N ASP A 37 -22.76 14.04 11.76
CA ASP A 37 -23.09 13.67 10.38
C ASP A 37 -21.89 13.21 9.53
N VAL A 38 -20.73 12.91 10.13
CA VAL A 38 -19.50 12.62 9.38
C VAL A 38 -19.65 11.48 8.38
N GLN A 39 -20.43 10.45 8.73
CA GLN A 39 -20.61 9.29 7.85
C GLN A 39 -21.37 9.66 6.57
N GLU A 40 -22.54 10.30 6.71
CA GLU A 40 -23.35 10.76 5.57
C GLU A 40 -22.61 11.81 4.74
N HIS A 41 -21.95 12.75 5.41
CA HIS A 41 -21.12 13.75 4.76
C HIS A 41 -20.00 13.12 3.93
N THR A 42 -19.31 12.13 4.48
CA THR A 42 -18.26 11.39 3.77
C THR A 42 -18.83 10.61 2.59
N ALA A 43 -19.95 9.91 2.76
CA ALA A 43 -20.60 9.17 1.68
C ALA A 43 -20.89 10.06 0.46
N ARG A 44 -21.36 11.29 0.69
CA ARG A 44 -21.60 12.27 -0.38
C ARG A 44 -20.33 12.69 -1.13
N LEU A 45 -19.23 12.91 -0.41
CA LEU A 45 -17.94 13.29 -1.03
C LEU A 45 -17.42 12.17 -1.92
N VAL A 46 -17.58 10.93 -1.47
CA VAL A 46 -16.94 9.76 -2.07
C VAL A 46 -17.64 9.31 -3.35
N GLN A 47 -18.93 9.61 -3.47
CA GLN A 47 -19.67 9.40 -4.71
C GLN A 47 -19.07 10.16 -5.89
N THR A 48 -18.39 11.28 -5.67
CA THR A 48 -17.77 12.07 -6.74
C THR A 48 -16.29 11.77 -6.96
N GLU A 49 -15.65 11.08 -6.00
CA GLU A 49 -14.23 10.71 -6.04
C GLU A 49 -13.96 9.52 -6.99
N ASP A 50 -12.72 9.45 -7.48
CA ASP A 50 -12.15 8.33 -8.23
C ASP A 50 -12.91 8.00 -9.54
N ARG A 51 -13.47 9.03 -10.19
CA ARG A 51 -14.16 8.88 -11.49
C ARG A 51 -13.25 9.04 -12.70
N ILE A 52 -12.15 9.76 -12.52
CA ILE A 52 -11.09 9.97 -13.52
C ILE A 52 -9.74 9.88 -12.78
N VAL A 53 -8.62 10.00 -13.50
CA VAL A 53 -7.27 9.87 -12.89
C VAL A 53 -7.02 10.97 -11.86
N GLN A 54 -7.54 12.16 -12.14
CA GLN A 54 -7.44 13.32 -11.25
C GLN A 54 -8.63 13.36 -10.29
N ASN A 55 -8.37 13.73 -9.05
CA ASN A 55 -9.36 14.07 -8.05
C ASN A 55 -9.16 15.51 -7.59
N GLU A 56 -10.17 16.02 -6.90
CA GLU A 56 -10.20 17.33 -6.28
C GLU A 56 -10.56 17.25 -4.80
N MET A 57 -10.11 18.24 -4.05
CA MET A 57 -10.52 18.43 -2.67
C MET A 57 -10.70 19.91 -2.39
N SER A 58 -11.84 20.27 -1.81
CA SER A 58 -12.11 21.58 -1.23
C SER A 58 -12.34 21.43 0.27
N SER A 59 -11.62 22.18 1.10
CA SER A 59 -11.79 22.20 2.55
C SER A 59 -12.06 23.62 3.05
N VAL A 60 -13.01 23.77 3.97
CA VAL A 60 -13.40 25.07 4.54
C VAL A 60 -13.40 24.97 6.06
N ILE A 61 -12.59 25.79 6.73
CA ILE A 61 -12.40 25.71 8.17
C ILE A 61 -12.36 27.09 8.81
N TYR A 62 -12.97 27.20 9.98
CA TYR A 62 -12.86 28.41 10.80
C TYR A 62 -11.45 28.58 11.39
N ILE A 63 -10.96 29.81 11.35
CA ILE A 63 -9.71 30.22 11.99
C ILE A 63 -9.97 30.44 13.48
N LYS A 64 -9.04 29.98 14.33
CA LYS A 64 -9.13 30.11 15.80
C LYS A 64 -9.16 31.59 16.21
N ARG A 65 -9.74 31.85 17.39
CA ARG A 65 -9.60 33.14 18.07
C ARG A 65 -8.31 33.16 18.91
N PRO A 66 -7.72 34.34 19.18
CA PRO A 66 -8.09 35.66 18.65
C PRO A 66 -7.70 35.82 17.16
N LEU A 67 -8.62 36.36 16.36
CA LEU A 67 -8.50 36.38 14.90
C LEU A 67 -7.31 37.22 14.41
N TRP A 68 -7.03 38.36 15.03
CA TRP A 68 -5.95 39.24 14.59
C TRP A 68 -4.59 38.53 14.62
N PHE A 69 -4.31 37.77 15.68
CA PHE A 69 -3.07 37.02 15.85
C PHE A 69 -2.99 35.85 14.87
N ARG A 70 -4.05 35.04 14.80
CA ARG A 70 -4.09 33.87 13.91
C ARG A 70 -4.00 34.28 12.44
N ARG A 71 -4.63 35.40 12.06
CA ARG A 71 -4.52 35.97 10.71
C ARG A 71 -3.11 36.44 10.40
N LEU A 72 -2.43 37.09 11.34
CA LEU A 72 -1.03 37.51 11.15
C LEU A 72 -0.14 36.29 10.89
N VAL A 73 -0.22 35.28 11.76
CA VAL A 73 0.54 34.02 11.63
C VAL A 73 0.24 33.34 10.29
N LEU A 74 -1.04 33.14 9.95
CA LEU A 74 -1.45 32.53 8.69
C LEU A 74 -0.94 33.30 7.48
N LYS A 75 -1.04 34.64 7.46
CA LYS A 75 -0.52 35.46 6.36
C LYS A 75 0.98 35.28 6.19
N SER A 76 1.75 35.28 7.28
CA SER A 76 3.20 35.07 7.24
C SER A 76 3.55 33.67 6.72
N VAL A 77 2.91 32.63 7.24
CA VAL A 77 3.11 31.24 6.79
C VAL A 77 2.77 31.08 5.30
N LEU A 78 1.62 31.59 4.87
CA LEU A 78 1.20 31.51 3.46
C LEU A 78 2.12 32.32 2.53
N ALA A 79 2.66 33.45 2.99
CA ALA A 79 3.65 34.22 2.22
C ALA A 79 4.95 33.42 2.03
N VAL A 80 5.44 32.75 3.09
CA VAL A 80 6.62 31.87 3.01
C VAL A 80 6.37 30.67 2.09
N ILE A 81 5.20 30.04 2.18
CA ILE A 81 4.81 28.93 1.29
C ILE A 81 4.76 29.41 -0.16
N ASN A 82 4.14 30.55 -0.43
CA ASN A 82 4.05 31.12 -1.78
C ASN A 82 5.45 31.45 -2.35
N LEU A 83 6.34 32.02 -1.52
CA LEU A 83 7.72 32.28 -1.90
C LEU A 83 8.46 30.96 -2.21
N SER A 84 8.38 30.00 -1.30
CA SER A 84 9.02 28.69 -1.44
C SER A 84 8.52 27.94 -2.68
N ALA A 85 7.22 27.98 -2.95
CA ALA A 85 6.64 27.34 -4.12
C ALA A 85 7.20 27.90 -5.43
N LYS A 86 7.36 29.23 -5.53
CA LYS A 86 7.92 29.89 -6.72
C LYS A 86 9.38 29.51 -7.01
N TYR A 87 10.19 29.31 -5.97
CA TYR A 87 11.63 29.09 -6.12
C TYR A 87 12.08 27.63 -5.98
N LEU A 88 11.36 26.80 -5.21
CA LEU A 88 11.79 25.45 -4.84
C LEU A 88 10.90 24.33 -5.41
N SER A 89 9.63 24.62 -5.75
CA SER A 89 8.66 23.62 -6.21
C SER A 89 8.19 23.88 -7.65
N ASN A 90 9.09 24.40 -8.49
CA ASN A 90 8.79 24.75 -9.88
C ASN A 90 9.17 23.65 -10.90
N GLN A 91 9.70 22.51 -10.43
CA GLN A 91 10.15 21.41 -11.29
C GLN A 91 9.31 20.14 -11.11
N GLY A 92 8.03 20.21 -11.49
CA GLY A 92 7.17 19.03 -11.69
C GLY A 92 6.77 18.24 -10.43
N THR A 93 7.11 18.72 -9.24
CA THR A 93 6.63 18.17 -7.96
C THR A 93 6.34 19.31 -6.98
N LEU A 94 5.36 19.14 -6.11
CA LEU A 94 5.06 20.08 -5.03
C LEU A 94 5.53 19.48 -3.70
N ALA A 95 6.51 20.12 -3.04
CA ALA A 95 7.10 19.61 -1.80
C ALA A 95 7.55 18.13 -1.88
N GLY A 96 8.04 17.68 -3.06
CA GLY A 96 8.47 16.30 -3.29
C GLY A 96 7.32 15.30 -3.52
N ILE A 97 6.08 15.77 -3.66
CA ILE A 97 4.92 14.96 -4.03
C ILE A 97 4.68 15.12 -5.54
N PRO A 98 4.89 14.07 -6.35
CA PRO A 98 4.79 14.16 -7.81
C PRO A 98 3.37 13.95 -8.34
N SER A 99 2.37 13.81 -7.47
CA SER A 99 0.96 13.58 -7.83
C SER A 99 0.10 14.83 -7.74
N ILE A 100 0.63 15.97 -7.29
CA ILE A 100 -0.15 17.19 -7.08
C ILE A 100 -0.10 18.08 -8.31
N HIS A 101 -1.26 18.37 -8.90
CA HIS A 101 -1.40 19.37 -9.97
C HIS A 101 -1.43 20.78 -9.39
N PHE A 102 -2.30 21.00 -8.40
CA PHE A 102 -2.50 22.31 -7.79
C PHE A 102 -2.79 22.16 -6.29
N ALA A 103 -2.31 23.12 -5.50
CA ALA A 103 -2.69 23.30 -4.10
C ALA A 103 -2.78 24.80 -3.80
N ARG A 104 -3.89 25.24 -3.21
CA ARG A 104 -4.13 26.66 -2.96
C ARG A 104 -4.82 26.86 -1.62
N TRP A 105 -4.31 27.82 -0.86
CA TRP A 105 -4.94 28.32 0.35
C TRP A 105 -5.47 29.73 0.13
N VAL A 106 -6.69 29.99 0.58
CA VAL A 106 -7.35 31.29 0.48
C VAL A 106 -8.01 31.60 1.81
N VAL A 107 -7.76 32.78 2.34
CA VAL A 107 -8.45 33.28 3.53
C VAL A 107 -9.63 34.13 3.08
N VAL A 108 -10.84 33.75 3.46
CA VAL A 108 -12.11 34.38 3.05
C VAL A 108 -12.89 34.87 4.27
N ASP A 109 -14.08 35.45 4.04
CA ASP A 109 -15.02 35.80 5.10
C ASP A 109 -14.42 36.76 6.12
N GLU A 110 -13.85 37.86 5.62
CA GLU A 110 -13.16 38.88 6.45
C GLU A 110 -11.99 38.33 7.29
N GLY A 111 -11.45 37.17 6.92
CA GLY A 111 -10.37 36.52 7.66
C GLY A 111 -10.83 35.54 8.72
N ARG A 112 -12.08 35.09 8.66
CA ARG A 112 -12.66 34.13 9.60
C ARG A 112 -12.52 32.69 9.13
N ARG A 113 -12.42 32.46 7.82
CA ARG A 113 -12.37 31.12 7.23
C ARG A 113 -11.13 30.93 6.36
N LEU A 114 -10.49 29.78 6.51
CA LEU A 114 -9.46 29.28 5.60
C LEU A 114 -10.12 28.30 4.64
N VAL A 115 -9.89 28.49 3.35
CA VAL A 115 -10.29 27.59 2.28
C VAL A 115 -9.04 26.97 1.68
N PHE A 116 -9.04 25.66 1.51
CA PHE A 116 -7.99 24.91 0.84
C PHE A 116 -8.58 24.20 -0.38
N PHE A 117 -7.87 24.29 -1.51
CA PHE A 117 -8.18 23.57 -2.73
C PHE A 117 -6.98 22.75 -3.16
N SER A 118 -7.21 21.54 -3.63
CA SER A 118 -6.16 20.78 -4.32
C SER A 118 -6.72 19.89 -5.42
N ASN A 119 -5.92 19.73 -6.47
CA ASN A 119 -6.11 18.75 -7.52
C ASN A 119 -4.91 17.81 -7.53
N PHE A 120 -5.16 16.51 -7.57
CA PHE A 120 -4.12 15.50 -7.42
C PHE A 120 -4.47 14.21 -8.18
N ASP A 121 -3.47 13.37 -8.43
CA ASP A 121 -3.65 12.06 -9.03
C ASP A 121 -4.00 10.99 -7.99
N GLY A 122 -4.84 10.04 -8.39
CA GLY A 122 -5.18 8.86 -7.58
C GLY A 122 -6.09 9.20 -6.39
N SER A 123 -6.23 8.25 -5.47
CA SER A 123 -7.20 8.37 -4.38
C SER A 123 -6.83 9.47 -3.38
N TRP A 124 -7.87 10.04 -2.77
CA TRP A 124 -7.75 11.00 -1.68
C TRP A 124 -6.86 10.48 -0.53
N GLU A 125 -6.95 9.18 -0.22
CA GLU A 125 -6.18 8.54 0.84
C GLU A 125 -4.69 8.54 0.57
N ASN A 126 -4.29 8.21 -0.66
CA ASN A 126 -2.90 8.19 -1.09
C ASN A 126 -2.34 9.61 -1.08
N TYR A 127 -3.11 10.56 -1.60
CA TYR A 127 -2.76 11.98 -1.58
C TYR A 127 -2.55 12.52 -0.17
N LEU A 128 -3.46 12.26 0.78
CA LEU A 128 -3.28 12.68 2.18
C LEU A 128 -2.12 11.94 2.86
N GLY A 129 -1.90 10.67 2.54
CA GLY A 129 -0.76 9.91 3.03
C GLY A 129 0.57 10.58 2.65
N ASP A 130 0.73 10.89 1.36
CA ASP A 130 1.89 11.62 0.85
C ASP A 130 2.05 13.01 1.52
N PHE A 131 0.94 13.71 1.76
CA PHE A 131 0.93 15.01 2.42
C PHE A 131 1.40 14.92 3.88
N ILE A 132 0.97 13.90 4.62
CA ILE A 132 1.43 13.64 5.99
C ILE A 132 2.92 13.29 5.97
N ASP A 133 3.34 12.36 5.11
CA ASP A 133 4.70 11.84 5.14
C ASP A 133 5.74 12.88 4.69
N LYS A 134 5.42 13.67 3.67
CA LYS A 134 6.38 14.58 3.02
C LYS A 134 6.19 16.04 3.39
N ALA A 135 5.00 16.45 3.82
CA ALA A 135 4.65 17.85 4.05
C ALA A 135 4.04 18.16 5.45
N HIS A 136 4.16 17.25 6.43
CA HIS A 136 3.60 17.44 7.79
C HIS A 136 3.95 18.78 8.45
N THR A 137 5.15 19.32 8.21
CA THR A 137 5.58 20.60 8.79
C THR A 137 4.74 21.75 8.25
N GLY A 138 4.52 21.80 6.93
CA GLY A 138 3.68 22.81 6.29
C GLY A 138 2.21 22.67 6.66
N LEU A 139 1.71 21.43 6.73
CA LEU A 139 0.35 21.13 7.22
C LEU A 139 0.14 21.70 8.63
N THR A 140 1.06 21.40 9.54
CA THR A 140 0.98 21.86 10.93
C THR A 140 1.03 23.38 11.01
N ALA A 141 1.88 24.04 10.22
CA ALA A 141 2.00 25.49 10.20
C ALA A 141 0.71 26.20 9.79
N VAL A 142 -0.02 25.65 8.81
CA VAL A 142 -1.26 26.25 8.33
C VAL A 142 -2.43 25.85 9.23
N TRP A 143 -2.70 24.56 9.38
CA TRP A 143 -3.93 24.07 10.00
C TRP A 143 -3.93 24.12 11.53
N SER A 144 -2.78 24.24 12.21
CA SER A 144 -2.79 24.48 13.67
C SER A 144 -3.48 25.80 14.08
N ASN A 145 -3.63 26.72 13.14
CA ASN A 145 -4.39 27.97 13.31
C ASN A 145 -5.90 27.81 13.10
N CYS A 146 -6.38 26.62 12.70
CA CYS A 146 -7.77 26.32 12.40
C CYS A 146 -8.41 25.48 13.50
N VAL A 147 -9.69 25.73 13.74
CA VAL A 147 -10.50 25.04 14.77
C VAL A 147 -10.48 23.52 14.52
N GLY A 148 -10.35 22.73 15.61
CA GLY A 148 -10.44 21.27 15.57
C GLY A 148 -9.19 20.53 15.06
N PHE A 149 -8.08 21.23 14.78
CA PHE A 149 -6.86 20.59 14.28
C PHE A 149 -6.31 19.52 15.24
N PRO A 150 -6.17 18.25 14.81
CA PRO A 150 -5.82 17.13 15.69
C PRO A 150 -4.31 16.88 15.78
N ARG A 151 -3.90 16.15 16.82
CA ARG A 151 -2.51 15.68 16.97
C ARG A 151 -2.18 14.43 16.13
N THR A 152 -3.11 13.48 16.02
CA THR A 152 -2.84 12.15 15.46
C THR A 152 -3.84 11.69 14.39
N VAL A 153 -5.00 12.33 14.27
CA VAL A 153 -6.10 11.90 13.37
C VAL A 153 -6.34 12.87 12.20
N PHE A 154 -5.26 13.32 11.55
CA PHE A 154 -5.33 14.34 10.48
C PHE A 154 -6.24 13.94 9.31
N LYS A 155 -6.25 12.65 8.91
CA LYS A 155 -7.16 12.17 7.85
C LYS A 155 -8.63 12.38 8.21
N ALA A 156 -9.03 12.02 9.44
CA ALA A 156 -10.41 12.21 9.90
C ALA A 156 -10.78 13.70 9.94
N TYR A 157 -9.89 14.55 10.44
CA TYR A 157 -10.08 16.00 10.45
C TYR A 157 -10.22 16.60 9.04
N SER A 158 -9.33 16.19 8.13
CA SER A 158 -9.37 16.64 6.74
C SER A 158 -10.72 16.32 6.09
N ARG A 159 -11.23 15.10 6.31
CA ARG A 159 -12.53 14.67 5.78
C ARG A 159 -13.71 15.47 6.35
N GLN A 160 -13.69 15.78 7.65
CA GLN A 160 -14.72 16.61 8.29
C GLN A 160 -14.77 18.04 7.77
N SER A 161 -13.60 18.57 7.43
CA SER A 161 -13.46 19.92 6.87
C SER A 161 -13.73 20.01 5.37
N GLN A 162 -13.72 18.87 4.67
CA GLN A 162 -13.93 18.83 3.24
C GLN A 162 -15.38 19.19 2.94
N VAL A 163 -15.60 19.97 1.89
CA VAL A 163 -16.93 20.30 1.39
C VAL A 163 -17.08 19.74 -0.03
N PRO A 164 -18.29 19.32 -0.45
CA PRO A 164 -18.53 18.91 -1.83
C PRO A 164 -18.14 20.03 -2.80
N THR A 165 -17.26 19.73 -3.75
CA THR A 165 -16.90 20.66 -4.81
C THR A 165 -18.03 20.68 -5.82
N GLN A 166 -18.75 21.80 -5.93
CA GLN A 166 -19.92 21.89 -6.82
C GLN A 166 -19.53 21.81 -8.31
N VAL A 167 -18.40 22.44 -8.66
CA VAL A 167 -17.88 22.46 -10.03
C VAL A 167 -16.35 22.47 -9.98
N TRP A 168 -15.74 21.62 -10.78
CA TRP A 168 -14.31 21.67 -11.08
C TRP A 168 -14.06 21.17 -12.50
N TYR A 169 -12.87 21.48 -13.02
CA TYR A 169 -12.51 21.16 -14.40
C TYR A 169 -11.12 20.55 -14.45
N SER A 170 -10.98 19.48 -15.23
CA SER A 170 -9.69 18.92 -15.62
C SER A 170 -9.61 18.89 -17.15
N ALA A 171 -8.61 19.59 -17.69
CA ALA A 171 -8.28 19.55 -19.10
C ALA A 171 -7.72 18.18 -19.53
N TYR A 172 -7.10 17.45 -18.59
CA TYR A 172 -6.36 16.22 -18.85
C TYR A 172 -6.83 15.07 -17.96
N ARG A 173 -8.11 14.71 -18.08
CA ARG A 173 -8.81 13.78 -17.17
C ARG A 173 -8.11 12.43 -16.96
N TRP A 174 -7.35 11.97 -17.95
CA TRP A 174 -6.74 10.65 -17.98
C TRP A 174 -5.20 10.69 -17.89
N LEU A 175 -4.60 11.85 -17.66
CA LEU A 175 -3.15 11.99 -17.54
C LEU A 175 -2.75 12.36 -16.12
N THR A 176 -1.83 11.56 -15.57
CA THR A 176 -1.15 11.89 -14.32
C THR A 176 -0.17 13.05 -14.53
N VAL A 177 0.22 13.74 -13.44
CA VAL A 177 1.32 14.71 -13.43
C VAL A 177 2.60 14.09 -14.01
N SER A 178 2.89 12.81 -13.71
CA SER A 178 4.03 12.11 -14.30
C SER A 178 3.89 12.04 -15.82
N ASN A 179 2.74 11.60 -16.34
CA ASN A 179 2.53 11.52 -17.78
C ASN A 179 2.60 12.89 -18.45
N ILE A 180 2.04 13.93 -17.83
CA ILE A 180 2.12 15.30 -18.34
C ILE A 180 3.59 15.72 -18.43
N ASN A 181 4.36 15.57 -17.35
CA ASN A 181 5.78 15.93 -17.32
C ASN A 181 6.61 15.13 -18.33
N ASP A 182 6.34 13.84 -18.48
CA ASP A 182 7.05 12.99 -19.45
C ASP A 182 6.70 13.40 -20.89
N ASN A 183 5.42 13.64 -21.19
CA ASN A 183 4.97 14.13 -22.49
C ASN A 183 5.59 15.49 -22.81
N THR A 184 5.71 16.38 -21.82
CA THR A 184 6.40 17.66 -21.96
C THR A 184 7.87 17.47 -22.26
N ARG A 185 8.59 16.59 -21.53
CA ARG A 185 10.00 16.28 -21.79
C ARG A 185 10.22 15.65 -23.17
N LEU A 186 9.35 14.73 -23.57
CA LEU A 186 9.36 14.11 -24.89
C LEU A 186 9.21 15.19 -25.97
N ARG A 187 8.18 16.04 -25.86
CA ARG A 187 7.94 17.14 -26.81
C ARG A 187 9.10 18.12 -26.87
N LEU A 188 9.57 18.63 -25.74
CA LEU A 188 10.67 19.60 -25.70
C LEU A 188 11.94 19.03 -26.33
N GLY A 189 12.20 17.73 -26.10
CA GLY A 189 13.39 17.11 -26.68
C GLY A 189 13.34 16.87 -28.18
N LEU A 190 12.15 16.74 -28.79
CA LEU A 190 12.02 16.68 -30.25
C LEU A 190 12.46 17.96 -30.95
N TYR A 191 12.36 19.10 -30.28
CA TYR A 191 12.68 20.42 -30.84
C TYR A 191 13.92 21.07 -30.22
N GLY A 192 14.56 20.39 -29.26
CA GLY A 192 15.71 20.92 -28.54
C GLY A 192 17.02 20.43 -29.14
N ASP A 193 18.05 21.28 -29.10
CA ASP A 193 19.40 20.86 -29.41
C ASP A 193 19.94 19.94 -28.30
N MET A 194 20.41 18.75 -28.67
CA MET A 194 20.98 17.77 -27.75
C MET A 194 22.29 17.21 -28.29
N ASP A 195 23.24 16.97 -27.38
CA ASP A 195 24.36 16.09 -27.69
C ASP A 195 23.92 14.61 -27.70
N ALA A 196 24.82 13.73 -28.14
CA ALA A 196 24.51 12.31 -28.28
C ALA A 196 24.16 11.62 -26.94
N ALA A 197 24.71 12.08 -25.81
CA ALA A 197 24.44 11.50 -24.51
C ALA A 197 23.04 11.93 -24.00
N ALA A 198 22.73 13.21 -24.11
CA ALA A 198 21.42 13.77 -23.80
C ALA A 198 20.32 13.16 -24.67
N ALA A 199 20.58 12.95 -25.97
CA ALA A 199 19.63 12.28 -26.88
C ALA A 199 19.37 10.82 -26.47
N GLN A 200 20.38 10.08 -26.01
CA GLN A 200 20.20 8.71 -25.50
C GLN A 200 19.36 8.69 -24.21
N ASP A 201 19.63 9.61 -23.27
CA ASP A 201 18.84 9.72 -22.05
C ASP A 201 17.38 10.13 -22.32
N TRP A 202 17.18 11.04 -23.28
CA TRP A 202 15.85 11.43 -23.74
C TRP A 202 15.09 10.27 -24.39
N LEU A 203 15.72 9.48 -25.27
CA LEU A 203 15.10 8.30 -25.89
C LEU A 203 14.68 7.25 -24.86
N ARG A 204 15.39 7.14 -23.73
CA ARG A 204 15.00 6.23 -22.63
C ARG A 204 13.67 6.60 -21.99
N ILE A 205 13.20 7.85 -22.12
CA ILE A 205 11.88 8.27 -21.64
C ILE A 205 10.76 7.55 -22.41
N ALA A 206 10.98 7.28 -23.70
CA ALA A 206 10.02 6.58 -24.57
C ALA A 206 10.10 5.05 -24.47
N ALA A 207 11.11 4.50 -23.78
CA ALA A 207 11.23 3.07 -23.58
C ALA A 207 10.16 2.57 -22.58
N PRO A 208 9.58 1.36 -22.80
CA PRO A 208 8.62 0.79 -21.85
C PRO A 208 9.26 0.69 -20.46
N ARG A 209 8.67 1.39 -19.50
CA ARG A 209 9.15 1.45 -18.12
C ARG A 209 8.99 0.09 -17.45
N GLN A 210 10.03 -0.74 -17.49
CA GLN A 210 10.30 -1.59 -16.33
C GLN A 210 10.57 -0.64 -15.17
N ARG A 211 9.68 -0.62 -14.17
CA ARG A 211 9.80 0.16 -12.93
C ARG A 211 11.23 0.04 -12.41
N LEU A 212 12.04 1.08 -12.63
CA LEU A 212 13.30 1.26 -11.95
C LEU A 212 12.99 1.28 -10.45
N ALA A 213 13.41 0.22 -9.77
CA ALA A 213 13.14 -0.03 -8.37
C ALA A 213 13.37 1.24 -7.54
N LEU A 214 12.30 1.70 -6.88
CA LEU A 214 12.37 2.73 -5.86
C LEU A 214 13.52 2.38 -4.90
N LYS A 215 14.53 3.25 -4.80
CA LYS A 215 15.58 3.13 -3.78
C LYS A 215 14.89 3.03 -2.43
N ARG A 216 14.97 1.84 -1.84
CA ARG A 216 14.35 1.48 -0.57
C ARG A 216 14.75 2.50 0.49
N ARG A 217 13.77 3.21 1.05
CA ARG A 217 13.96 4.11 2.18
C ARG A 217 14.46 3.26 3.36
N LYS A 218 15.56 3.68 3.99
CA LYS A 218 16.03 3.09 5.24
C LYS A 218 15.42 3.90 6.37
N GLU A 219 14.32 3.42 6.93
CA GLU A 219 13.75 4.01 8.14
C GLU A 219 14.58 3.60 9.36
N PRO A 220 15.00 4.53 10.22
CA PRO A 220 15.40 4.20 11.57
C PRO A 220 14.16 4.26 12.46
N SER A 221 13.72 3.11 12.98
CA SER A 221 12.88 3.09 14.17
C SER A 221 13.62 2.38 15.31
N PRO A 222 13.49 2.87 16.57
CA PRO A 222 14.05 2.22 17.73
C PRO A 222 13.41 0.82 17.86
N SER A 223 14.26 -0.19 18.08
CA SER A 223 13.88 -1.58 18.16
C SER A 223 12.95 -1.82 19.35
N THR A 224 11.64 -1.75 19.11
CA THR A 224 10.66 -2.37 19.99
C THR A 224 10.65 -3.85 19.61
N ALA A 225 10.95 -4.74 20.56
CA ALA A 225 10.78 -6.16 20.33
C ALA A 225 9.29 -6.44 20.12
N VAL A 226 8.96 -7.24 19.10
CA VAL A 226 7.57 -7.65 18.86
C VAL A 226 7.22 -8.77 19.84
N GLU A 227 6.08 -8.65 20.52
CA GLU A 227 5.50 -9.68 21.39
C GLU A 227 4.95 -10.82 20.54
N VAL A 228 5.84 -11.71 20.07
CA VAL A 228 5.52 -12.77 19.11
C VAL A 228 4.44 -13.74 19.61
N ASP A 229 4.30 -13.90 20.91
CA ASP A 229 3.32 -14.76 21.57
C ASP A 229 1.88 -14.19 21.55
N ASP A 230 1.72 -12.88 21.31
CA ASP A 230 0.42 -12.23 21.11
C ASP A 230 0.12 -11.91 19.63
N VAL A 231 0.93 -12.45 18.71
CA VAL A 231 0.76 -12.28 17.27
C VAL A 231 0.40 -13.61 16.62
N GLN A 232 -0.58 -13.58 15.71
CA GLN A 232 -0.93 -14.72 14.87
C GLN A 232 0.22 -15.10 13.92
N GLY A 233 0.57 -16.39 13.84
CA GLY A 233 1.79 -16.87 13.17
C GLY A 233 1.94 -16.42 11.72
N LEU A 234 0.85 -16.45 10.95
CA LEU A 234 0.81 -16.10 9.53
C LEU A 234 1.28 -14.66 9.24
N VAL A 235 1.12 -13.74 10.19
CA VAL A 235 1.58 -12.35 10.05
C VAL A 235 3.11 -12.25 10.06
N VAL A 236 3.76 -13.15 10.81
CA VAL A 236 5.19 -13.12 11.05
C VAL A 236 5.94 -13.98 10.03
N ARG A 237 5.45 -15.19 9.76
CA ARG A 237 6.07 -16.17 8.86
C ARG A 237 5.01 -17.05 8.20
N SER A 238 5.31 -17.55 7.00
CA SER A 238 4.51 -18.60 6.36
C SER A 238 4.70 -19.95 7.06
N TYR A 239 3.71 -20.84 6.91
CA TYR A 239 3.72 -22.18 7.49
C TYR A 239 4.33 -23.22 6.54
N ARG A 240 5.64 -23.12 6.30
CA ARG A 240 6.37 -24.09 5.48
C ARG A 240 6.16 -25.52 6.03
N GLY A 241 5.78 -26.45 5.17
CA GLY A 241 5.47 -27.84 5.54
C GLY A 241 4.00 -28.11 5.84
N LEU A 242 3.16 -27.07 5.89
CA LEU A 242 1.70 -27.19 5.86
C LEU A 242 1.19 -26.88 4.46
N ASP A 243 1.37 -27.83 3.54
CA ASP A 243 1.17 -27.62 2.09
C ASP A 243 -0.31 -27.60 1.66
N GLU A 244 -1.23 -27.89 2.59
CA GLU A 244 -2.67 -27.86 2.35
C GLU A 244 -3.32 -26.70 3.10
N ALA A 245 -4.19 -25.95 2.44
CA ALA A 245 -4.95 -24.88 3.07
C ALA A 245 -6.41 -24.79 2.58
N VAL A 246 -7.29 -24.34 3.46
CA VAL A 246 -8.67 -23.98 3.12
C VAL A 246 -9.09 -22.73 3.88
N TYR A 247 -9.77 -21.81 3.20
CA TYR A 247 -10.28 -20.58 3.81
C TYR A 247 -11.79 -20.65 3.96
N VAL A 248 -12.30 -20.39 5.16
CA VAL A 248 -13.71 -20.62 5.49
C VAL A 248 -14.34 -19.33 6.02
N PRO A 249 -15.29 -18.71 5.29
CA PRO A 249 -16.02 -17.57 5.80
C PRO A 249 -16.96 -17.99 6.92
N ALA A 250 -17.12 -17.12 7.92
CA ALA A 250 -18.05 -17.30 9.02
C ALA A 250 -19.01 -16.12 9.12
N VAL A 251 -20.27 -16.42 9.40
CA VAL A 251 -21.38 -15.48 9.60
C VAL A 251 -21.94 -15.68 11.01
N PHE A 252 -22.28 -14.58 11.65
CA PHE A 252 -22.86 -14.54 12.99
C PHE A 252 -24.32 -14.15 12.87
N GLU A 253 -25.19 -14.92 13.51
CA GLU A 253 -26.61 -14.57 13.60
C GLU A 253 -26.78 -13.42 14.60
N SER A 254 -27.56 -12.41 14.22
CA SER A 254 -27.80 -11.20 15.04
C SER A 254 -28.45 -11.54 16.39
N GLU A 255 -29.26 -12.60 16.45
CA GLU A 255 -29.94 -13.03 17.67
C GLU A 255 -29.04 -13.81 18.64
N ASN A 256 -27.82 -14.19 18.22
CA ASN A 256 -26.95 -15.06 19.02
C ASN A 256 -25.51 -14.53 19.19
N ILE A 257 -25.38 -13.22 19.44
CA ILE A 257 -24.08 -12.56 19.62
C ILE A 257 -23.29 -13.16 20.79
N SER A 258 -23.97 -13.58 21.87
CA SER A 258 -23.31 -14.21 23.02
C SER A 258 -22.61 -15.52 22.63
N ALA A 259 -23.23 -16.35 21.79
CA ALA A 259 -22.57 -17.57 21.30
C ALA A 259 -21.48 -17.25 20.27
N ALA A 260 -21.64 -16.22 19.43
CA ALA A 260 -20.55 -15.77 18.56
C ALA A 260 -19.30 -15.34 19.37
N ARG A 261 -19.49 -14.65 20.51
CA ARG A 261 -18.39 -14.31 21.43
C ARG A 261 -17.78 -15.56 22.08
N ALA A 262 -18.59 -16.55 22.47
CA ALA A 262 -18.10 -17.82 22.99
C ALA A 262 -17.29 -18.60 21.95
N TRP A 263 -17.71 -18.59 20.68
CA TRP A 263 -16.95 -19.16 19.58
C TRP A 263 -15.60 -18.47 19.39
N VAL A 264 -15.55 -17.13 19.47
CA VAL A 264 -14.28 -16.39 19.41
C VAL A 264 -13.37 -16.74 20.59
N ALA A 265 -13.92 -16.92 21.80
CA ALA A 265 -13.14 -17.35 22.97
C ALA A 265 -12.54 -18.75 22.76
N ASP A 266 -13.31 -19.69 22.23
CA ASP A 266 -12.84 -21.03 21.87
C ASP A 266 -11.76 -21.00 20.77
N LEU A 267 -11.91 -20.12 19.77
CA LEU A 267 -10.90 -19.91 18.73
C LEU A 267 -9.60 -19.34 19.30
N ALA A 268 -9.67 -18.37 20.20
CA ALA A 268 -8.49 -17.75 20.80
C ALA A 268 -7.58 -18.77 21.51
N ALA A 269 -8.14 -19.89 21.98
CA ALA A 269 -7.39 -20.97 22.58
C ALA A 269 -6.60 -21.83 21.56
N ILE A 270 -7.00 -21.83 20.29
CA ILE A 270 -6.44 -22.70 19.25
C ILE A 270 -5.72 -21.97 18.11
N VAL A 271 -5.90 -20.65 18.01
CA VAL A 271 -5.23 -19.84 17.00
C VAL A 271 -3.71 -19.99 17.17
N THR A 272 -3.06 -20.26 16.04
CA THR A 272 -1.63 -20.49 15.99
C THR A 272 -0.89 -19.18 16.17
N ARG A 273 -0.15 -19.08 17.29
CA ARG A 273 0.71 -17.96 17.63
C ARG A 273 2.01 -17.99 16.81
N ALA A 274 2.66 -16.85 16.67
CA ALA A 274 3.97 -16.80 16.04
C ALA A 274 5.01 -17.45 16.95
N ALA A 275 5.99 -18.10 16.32
CA ALA A 275 7.13 -18.70 16.98
C ALA A 275 8.44 -18.20 16.33
N PRO A 276 9.59 -18.39 17.00
CA PRO A 276 10.88 -17.93 16.48
C PRO A 276 11.26 -18.52 15.12
N THR A 277 10.81 -19.75 14.84
CA THR A 277 11.09 -20.50 13.60
C THR A 277 9.80 -21.01 12.96
N THR A 278 9.82 -21.22 11.65
CA THR A 278 8.66 -21.75 10.92
C THR A 278 8.35 -23.19 11.33
N GLU A 279 9.38 -23.99 11.63
CA GLU A 279 9.27 -25.38 12.05
C GLU A 279 8.52 -25.51 13.38
N ALA A 280 8.79 -24.60 14.33
CA ALA A 280 8.10 -24.57 15.61
C ALA A 280 6.61 -24.25 15.47
N VAL A 281 6.24 -23.44 14.46
CA VAL A 281 4.83 -23.13 14.22
C VAL A 281 4.08 -24.30 13.57
N ALA A 282 4.79 -25.13 12.80
CA ALA A 282 4.22 -26.27 12.08
C ALA A 282 4.34 -27.61 12.85
N GLU A 283 4.85 -27.61 14.08
CA GLU A 283 5.15 -28.83 14.87
C GLU A 283 3.94 -29.76 15.03
N ASP A 284 2.75 -29.19 15.29
CA ASP A 284 1.49 -29.92 15.42
C ASP A 284 0.92 -30.46 14.09
N GLY A 285 1.57 -30.15 12.97
CA GLY A 285 1.12 -30.48 11.61
C GLY A 285 -0.17 -29.76 11.21
N ARG A 286 -0.55 -28.70 11.92
CA ARG A 286 -1.75 -27.87 11.69
C ARG A 286 -1.51 -26.44 12.12
N ALA A 287 -2.16 -25.49 11.45
CA ALA A 287 -2.23 -24.12 11.92
C ALA A 287 -3.62 -23.51 11.65
N VAL A 288 -4.06 -22.64 12.56
CA VAL A 288 -5.34 -21.93 12.49
C VAL A 288 -5.09 -20.45 12.66
N ASN A 289 -5.61 -19.65 11.73
CA ASN A 289 -5.72 -18.20 11.89
C ASN A 289 -7.16 -17.75 11.72
N VAL A 290 -7.45 -16.58 12.29
CA VAL A 290 -8.74 -15.91 12.12
C VAL A 290 -8.54 -14.43 11.82
N ALA A 291 -9.32 -13.91 10.88
CA ALA A 291 -9.45 -12.47 10.67
C ALA A 291 -10.92 -12.07 10.79
N PHE A 292 -11.16 -10.83 11.23
CA PHE A 292 -12.51 -10.29 11.36
C PHE A 292 -12.71 -9.16 10.35
N THR A 293 -13.91 -9.08 9.80
CA THR A 293 -14.33 -7.90 9.02
C THR A 293 -14.84 -6.83 9.97
N TYR A 294 -14.98 -5.60 9.45
CA TYR A 294 -15.63 -4.54 10.21
C TYR A 294 -17.06 -4.89 10.64
N ALA A 295 -17.84 -5.50 9.75
CA ALA A 295 -19.18 -5.97 10.05
C ALA A 295 -19.17 -7.00 11.19
N GLY A 296 -18.19 -7.92 11.21
CA GLY A 296 -18.03 -8.88 12.29
C GLY A 296 -17.69 -8.23 13.64
N LEU A 297 -16.77 -7.26 13.67
CA LEU A 297 -16.47 -6.52 14.91
C LEU A 297 -17.69 -5.74 15.42
N LYS A 298 -18.48 -5.15 14.50
CA LYS A 298 -19.74 -4.48 14.85
C LYS A 298 -20.75 -5.47 15.42
N ALA A 299 -20.93 -6.63 14.79
CA ALA A 299 -21.81 -7.70 15.27
C ALA A 299 -21.39 -8.20 16.67
N LEU A 300 -20.08 -8.23 16.97
CA LEU A 300 -19.56 -8.56 18.29
C LEU A 300 -19.73 -7.44 19.33
N GLY A 301 -20.27 -6.27 18.96
CA GLY A 301 -20.58 -5.16 19.85
C GLY A 301 -19.41 -4.20 20.14
N LEU A 302 -18.38 -4.16 19.29
CA LEU A 302 -17.21 -3.30 19.48
C LEU A 302 -17.40 -1.85 18.99
N GLU A 303 -18.60 -1.48 18.52
CA GLU A 303 -18.93 -0.18 17.91
C GLU A 303 -18.48 1.06 18.72
N LYS A 304 -18.61 1.01 20.05
CA LYS A 304 -18.49 2.20 20.91
C LYS A 304 -17.08 2.44 21.47
N LYS A 305 -16.17 1.47 21.40
CA LYS A 305 -14.81 1.58 21.97
C LYS A 305 -13.78 1.07 20.95
N GLY A 306 -12.99 1.98 20.38
CA GLY A 306 -11.79 1.64 19.59
C GLY A 306 -11.96 1.62 18.06
N ILE A 307 -13.19 1.61 17.55
CA ILE A 307 -13.42 1.50 16.10
C ILE A 307 -12.95 2.73 15.28
N VAL A 308 -12.91 3.92 15.90
CA VAL A 308 -12.44 5.15 15.23
C VAL A 308 -10.97 5.05 14.79
N GLY A 309 -10.18 4.16 15.40
CA GLY A 309 -8.79 3.93 15.04
C GLY A 309 -8.57 3.09 13.78
N PHE A 310 -9.58 2.34 13.31
CA PHE A 310 -9.43 1.51 12.12
C PHE A 310 -9.40 2.34 10.85
N SER A 311 -8.59 1.87 9.90
CA SER A 311 -8.47 2.44 8.57
C SER A 311 -9.85 2.51 7.90
N ARG A 312 -10.09 3.55 7.11
CA ARG A 312 -11.38 3.76 6.44
C ARG A 312 -11.70 2.60 5.51
N GLU A 313 -10.68 2.08 4.83
CA GLU A 313 -10.72 0.94 3.94
C GLU A 313 -11.29 -0.30 4.61
N PHE A 314 -10.82 -0.57 5.82
CA PHE A 314 -11.31 -1.68 6.60
C PHE A 314 -12.77 -1.47 7.03
N ARG A 315 -13.13 -0.24 7.42
CA ARG A 315 -14.49 0.10 7.89
C ARG A 315 -15.54 0.04 6.79
N GLU A 316 -15.16 0.46 5.59
CA GLU A 316 -16.02 0.47 4.39
C GLU A 316 -16.16 -0.92 3.78
N GLY A 317 -15.06 -1.68 3.75
CA GLY A 317 -15.02 -2.95 3.03
C GLY A 317 -14.69 -2.75 1.55
N ILE A 318 -14.13 -3.80 0.96
CA ILE A 318 -13.51 -3.76 -0.38
C ILE A 318 -14.51 -3.56 -1.52
N ALA A 319 -15.78 -3.94 -1.33
CA ALA A 319 -16.82 -3.94 -2.36
C ALA A 319 -17.55 -2.59 -2.51
N GLU A 320 -17.15 -1.56 -1.77
CA GLU A 320 -17.71 -0.21 -1.92
C GLU A 320 -17.43 0.37 -3.31
N GLU A 321 -18.40 1.08 -3.89
CA GLU A 321 -18.40 1.50 -5.29
C GLU A 321 -17.14 2.32 -5.67
N HIS A 322 -16.68 3.20 -4.79
CA HIS A 322 -15.47 4.00 -5.03
C HIS A 322 -14.19 3.15 -5.03
N ARG A 323 -14.15 2.10 -4.20
CA ARG A 323 -13.01 1.17 -4.17
C ARG A 323 -12.99 0.28 -5.39
N GLN A 324 -14.16 -0.16 -5.82
CA GLN A 324 -14.32 -0.89 -7.06
C GLN A 324 -13.69 -0.10 -8.23
N ARG A 325 -13.94 1.21 -8.32
CA ARG A 325 -13.29 2.08 -9.33
C ARG A 325 -11.78 2.15 -9.17
N LEU A 326 -11.30 2.30 -7.94
CA LEU A 326 -9.86 2.39 -7.63
C LEU A 326 -9.09 1.09 -7.94
N LEU A 327 -9.69 -0.05 -7.63
CA LEU A 327 -9.09 -1.38 -7.82
C LEU A 327 -9.27 -1.89 -9.26
N GLY A 328 -10.22 -1.32 -10.01
CA GLY A 328 -10.52 -1.74 -11.38
C GLY A 328 -11.36 -3.01 -11.44
N ASP A 329 -12.10 -3.33 -10.36
CA ASP A 329 -12.94 -4.52 -10.25
C ASP A 329 -14.22 -4.34 -11.09
N ALA A 330 -14.11 -4.48 -12.40
CA ALA A 330 -15.21 -4.26 -13.35
C ALA A 330 -15.46 -5.48 -14.25
N GLY A 331 -16.63 -5.51 -14.91
CA GLY A 331 -16.99 -6.58 -15.83
C GLY A 331 -17.07 -7.93 -15.11
N PRO A 332 -16.35 -8.98 -15.56
CA PRO A 332 -16.35 -10.28 -14.88
C PRO A 332 -15.80 -10.27 -13.45
N ALA A 333 -15.01 -9.25 -13.08
CA ALA A 333 -14.45 -9.11 -11.74
C ALA A 333 -15.33 -8.26 -10.81
N ASP A 334 -16.47 -7.76 -11.29
CA ASP A 334 -17.37 -6.90 -10.53
C ASP A 334 -17.82 -7.58 -9.21
N PRO A 335 -17.78 -6.87 -8.06
CA PRO A 335 -18.20 -7.41 -6.76
C PRO A 335 -19.60 -8.02 -6.73
N ILE A 336 -20.49 -7.62 -7.64
CA ILE A 336 -21.83 -8.21 -7.76
C ILE A 336 -21.80 -9.67 -8.26
N GLN A 337 -20.69 -10.12 -8.83
CA GLN A 337 -20.48 -11.48 -9.33
C GLN A 337 -19.62 -12.33 -8.38
N TRP A 338 -19.13 -11.77 -7.27
CA TRP A 338 -18.30 -12.51 -6.34
C TRP A 338 -19.09 -13.66 -5.71
N LYS A 339 -18.41 -14.80 -5.51
CA LYS A 339 -19.03 -16.00 -4.91
C LYS A 339 -19.38 -15.82 -3.42
N TRP A 340 -18.68 -14.91 -2.76
CA TRP A 340 -18.70 -14.70 -1.32
C TRP A 340 -18.27 -13.25 -1.06
N GLY A 341 -18.92 -12.61 -0.10
CA GLY A 341 -18.82 -11.15 0.05
C GLY A 341 -19.40 -10.40 -1.16
N GLY A 342 -19.30 -9.07 -1.15
CA GLY A 342 -19.94 -8.24 -2.16
C GLY A 342 -21.47 -8.10 -1.98
N PRO A 343 -22.14 -7.25 -2.78
CA PRO A 343 -23.47 -6.75 -2.45
C PRO A 343 -24.62 -7.77 -2.51
N LYS A 344 -24.44 -8.87 -3.26
CA LYS A 344 -25.47 -9.93 -3.42
C LYS A 344 -25.39 -11.02 -2.34
N ASN A 345 -24.32 -11.06 -1.56
CA ASN A 345 -24.07 -12.12 -0.60
C ASN A 345 -24.27 -11.62 0.84
N PRO A 346 -24.57 -12.52 1.78
CA PRO A 346 -24.55 -12.19 3.20
C PRO A 346 -23.21 -11.58 3.62
N PRO A 347 -23.21 -10.68 4.62
CA PRO A 347 -21.97 -10.12 5.13
C PRO A 347 -21.11 -11.21 5.76
N ILE A 348 -19.83 -11.26 5.38
CA ILE A 348 -18.84 -12.10 6.05
C ILE A 348 -18.44 -11.39 7.34
N HIS A 349 -18.49 -12.07 8.47
CA HIS A 349 -18.10 -11.51 9.77
C HIS A 349 -16.67 -11.90 10.18
N ALA A 350 -16.27 -13.13 9.86
CA ALA A 350 -14.90 -13.60 10.09
C ALA A 350 -14.43 -14.53 8.96
N MET A 351 -13.11 -14.71 8.90
CA MET A 351 -12.42 -15.63 8.00
C MET A 351 -11.56 -16.58 8.82
N LEU A 352 -11.78 -17.88 8.68
CA LEU A 352 -10.83 -18.88 9.17
C LEU A 352 -9.83 -19.22 8.07
N PHE A 353 -8.56 -19.30 8.44
CA PHE A 353 -7.50 -19.83 7.58
C PHE A 353 -6.97 -21.10 8.23
N LEU A 354 -7.22 -22.24 7.59
CA LEU A 354 -6.85 -23.55 8.12
C LEU A 354 -5.74 -24.12 7.26
N PHE A 355 -4.64 -24.53 7.89
CA PHE A 355 -3.47 -25.10 7.24
C PHE A 355 -3.15 -26.47 7.85
N ALA A 356 -2.67 -27.42 7.05
CA ALA A 356 -2.29 -28.74 7.54
C ALA A 356 -1.20 -29.43 6.72
N ALA A 357 -0.48 -30.36 7.37
CA ALA A 357 0.51 -31.23 6.74
C ALA A 357 -0.19 -32.40 6.01
N GLY A 358 -0.90 -32.08 4.94
CA GLY A 358 -1.55 -33.06 4.06
C GLY A 358 -3.06 -33.19 4.21
N PRO A 359 -3.73 -33.80 3.21
CA PRO A 359 -5.18 -33.68 3.01
C PRO A 359 -6.00 -34.34 4.11
N LYS A 360 -5.52 -35.46 4.68
CA LYS A 360 -6.18 -36.14 5.80
C LYS A 360 -6.27 -35.22 7.02
N ARG A 361 -5.16 -34.55 7.34
CA ARG A 361 -5.08 -33.66 8.51
C ARG A 361 -5.91 -32.39 8.30
N LEU A 362 -5.96 -31.89 7.06
CA LEU A 362 -6.85 -30.78 6.70
C LEU A 362 -8.32 -31.17 6.88
N ALA A 363 -8.71 -32.37 6.44
CA ALA A 363 -10.08 -32.86 6.59
C ALA A 363 -10.49 -33.01 8.08
N GLU A 364 -9.60 -33.56 8.91
CA GLU A 364 -9.80 -33.64 10.37
C GLU A 364 -9.96 -32.25 11.00
N LEU A 365 -9.08 -31.31 10.66
CA LEU A 365 -9.12 -29.94 11.18
C LEU A 365 -10.41 -29.22 10.75
N ARG A 366 -10.80 -29.34 9.49
CA ARG A 366 -12.04 -28.75 8.96
C ARG A 366 -13.28 -29.33 9.63
N ALA A 367 -13.31 -30.64 9.87
CA ALA A 367 -14.41 -31.28 10.59
C ALA A 367 -14.51 -30.79 12.04
N ALA A 368 -13.38 -30.64 12.73
CA ALA A 368 -13.32 -30.11 14.08
C ALA A 368 -13.84 -28.67 14.17
N GLU A 369 -13.42 -27.79 13.24
CA GLU A 369 -13.87 -26.40 13.23
C GLU A 369 -15.32 -26.24 12.80
N ARG A 370 -15.83 -27.11 11.91
CA ARG A 370 -17.27 -27.21 11.63
C ARG A 370 -18.06 -27.59 12.88
N ALA A 371 -17.62 -28.59 13.64
CA ALA A 371 -18.27 -29.00 14.87
C ALA A 371 -18.25 -27.88 15.94
N ARG A 372 -17.14 -27.14 16.03
CA ARG A 372 -17.02 -25.96 16.91
C ARG A 372 -18.02 -24.87 16.53
N ALA A 373 -18.12 -24.54 15.23
CA ALA A 373 -19.05 -23.52 14.76
C ALA A 373 -20.51 -23.90 15.05
N VAL A 374 -20.89 -25.16 14.77
CA VAL A 374 -22.25 -25.68 15.05
C VAL A 374 -22.58 -25.60 16.54
N ARG A 375 -21.64 -25.95 17.43
CA ARG A 375 -21.83 -25.87 18.89
C ARG A 375 -22.23 -24.48 19.37
N HIS A 376 -21.71 -23.44 18.71
CA HIS A 376 -21.93 -22.04 19.07
C HIS A 376 -22.91 -21.32 18.13
N GLY A 377 -23.61 -22.04 17.25
CA GLY A 377 -24.56 -21.43 16.31
C GLY A 377 -23.92 -20.44 15.33
N VAL A 378 -22.64 -20.64 14.98
CA VAL A 378 -21.95 -19.86 13.93
C VAL A 378 -22.10 -20.58 12.59
N THR A 379 -22.53 -19.85 11.57
CA THR A 379 -22.72 -20.38 10.22
C THR A 379 -21.41 -20.28 9.44
N LEU A 380 -20.85 -21.42 9.04
CA LEU A 380 -19.71 -21.46 8.12
C LEU A 380 -20.22 -21.51 6.67
N GLY A 381 -19.74 -20.59 5.84
CA GLY A 381 -20.11 -20.50 4.43
C GLY A 381 -19.32 -21.45 3.52
N GLU A 382 -19.47 -21.26 2.22
CA GLU A 382 -18.73 -22.03 1.21
C GLU A 382 -17.22 -21.76 1.34
N PRO A 383 -16.39 -22.82 1.48
CA PRO A 383 -14.95 -22.66 1.63
C PRO A 383 -14.26 -22.38 0.30
N LEU A 384 -13.16 -21.64 0.36
CA LEU A 384 -12.21 -21.52 -0.73
C LEU A 384 -11.13 -22.59 -0.59
N GLU A 385 -11.21 -23.60 -1.44
CA GLU A 385 -10.17 -24.63 -1.56
C GLU A 385 -8.93 -24.04 -2.22
N THR A 386 -7.75 -24.49 -1.80
CA THR A 386 -6.47 -24.04 -2.33
C THR A 386 -5.67 -25.21 -2.87
N ILE A 387 -4.69 -24.92 -3.73
CA ILE A 387 -3.71 -25.90 -4.17
C ILE A 387 -2.32 -25.30 -4.03
N THR A 388 -1.36 -26.11 -3.61
CA THR A 388 0.06 -25.75 -3.68
C THR A 388 0.63 -26.24 -5.00
N LEU A 389 1.14 -25.31 -5.80
CA LEU A 389 1.79 -25.64 -7.06
C LEU A 389 3.26 -26.05 -6.84
N PRO A 390 3.80 -26.98 -7.65
CA PRO A 390 5.21 -27.35 -7.58
C PRO A 390 6.15 -26.16 -7.77
N ASP A 391 7.36 -26.28 -7.23
CA ASP A 391 8.45 -25.29 -7.33
C ASP A 391 8.13 -23.90 -6.77
N GLY A 392 7.05 -23.73 -5.99
CA GLY A 392 6.63 -22.44 -5.46
C GLY A 392 6.26 -21.44 -6.56
N LYS A 393 5.62 -21.95 -7.63
CA LYS A 393 5.15 -21.14 -8.74
C LYS A 393 3.70 -20.75 -8.57
N GLU A 394 3.30 -19.66 -9.21
CA GLU A 394 1.89 -19.34 -9.42
C GLU A 394 1.39 -19.93 -10.76
N HIS A 395 0.10 -19.74 -11.07
CA HIS A 395 -0.55 -20.42 -12.20
C HIS A 395 -0.01 -20.03 -13.58
N PHE A 396 0.60 -18.85 -13.75
CA PHE A 396 1.27 -18.45 -14.98
C PHE A 396 2.71 -19.00 -15.09
N GLY A 397 3.20 -19.73 -14.09
CA GLY A 397 4.49 -20.43 -14.09
C GLY A 397 5.67 -19.63 -13.53
N PHE A 398 5.43 -18.45 -12.95
CA PHE A 398 6.44 -17.61 -12.31
C PHE A 398 6.64 -18.02 -10.85
N HIS A 399 7.87 -17.90 -10.35
CA HIS A 399 8.15 -18.07 -8.93
C HIS A 399 7.52 -16.93 -8.13
N ASP A 400 6.76 -17.28 -7.10
CA ASP A 400 6.09 -16.33 -6.21
C ASP A 400 6.75 -16.28 -4.81
N GLY A 401 6.42 -15.28 -4.01
CA GLY A 401 6.88 -15.15 -2.62
C GLY A 401 8.35 -14.73 -2.45
N ILE A 402 9.02 -14.28 -3.52
CA ILE A 402 10.46 -13.92 -3.50
C ILE A 402 10.74 -12.70 -2.63
N ALA A 403 9.90 -11.67 -2.72
CA ALA A 403 10.14 -10.38 -2.06
C ALA A 403 9.13 -10.14 -0.93
N GLN A 404 9.58 -10.35 0.30
CA GLN A 404 8.80 -10.08 1.51
C GLN A 404 9.44 -8.95 2.35
N PRO A 405 8.64 -8.11 3.01
CA PRO A 405 9.17 -7.08 3.90
C PRO A 405 9.87 -7.71 5.10
N LEU A 406 11.03 -7.15 5.48
CA LEU A 406 11.68 -7.49 6.74
C LEU A 406 11.10 -6.61 7.84
N ILE A 407 10.41 -7.22 8.79
CA ILE A 407 9.82 -6.51 9.93
C ILE A 407 10.89 -6.35 11.02
N ALA A 408 11.18 -5.11 11.40
CA ALA A 408 12.09 -4.82 12.51
C ALA A 408 11.53 -5.38 13.83
N GLY A 409 12.39 -5.92 14.69
CA GLY A 409 11.97 -6.54 15.96
C GLY A 409 11.68 -8.04 15.87
N LEU A 410 11.46 -8.58 14.66
CA LEU A 410 11.33 -10.03 14.40
C LEU A 410 12.70 -10.61 13.99
N LYS A 411 13.66 -10.69 14.92
CA LYS A 411 14.96 -11.35 14.64
C LYS A 411 14.85 -12.87 14.83
N SER A 412 15.34 -13.65 13.86
CA SER A 412 15.80 -15.01 14.14
C SER A 412 17.10 -14.91 14.96
N SER A 413 17.16 -15.60 16.10
CA SER A 413 18.39 -15.71 16.90
C SER A 413 19.52 -16.47 16.19
N THR A 414 19.30 -16.98 14.97
CA THR A 414 20.23 -17.88 14.26
C THR A 414 21.16 -17.19 13.26
N ASP A 415 20.91 -15.95 12.82
CA ASP A 415 21.78 -15.28 11.81
C ASP A 415 23.00 -14.55 12.39
N ALA A 416 23.08 -14.38 13.71
CA ALA A 416 24.21 -13.71 14.35
C ALA A 416 25.44 -14.62 14.53
N ALA A 417 25.25 -15.94 14.59
CA ALA A 417 26.33 -16.89 14.84
C ALA A 417 27.09 -17.30 13.57
N SER A 418 26.44 -17.32 12.40
CA SER A 418 27.06 -17.74 11.13
C SER A 418 28.01 -16.68 10.52
N LYS A 419 27.91 -15.42 10.94
CA LYS A 419 28.76 -14.31 10.45
C LYS A 419 30.03 -14.05 11.26
N ARG A 420 30.25 -14.74 12.39
CA ARG A 420 31.49 -14.60 13.18
C ARG A 420 32.60 -15.59 12.82
N PHE A 421 32.38 -16.49 11.86
CA PHE A 421 33.37 -17.48 11.43
C PHE A 421 33.48 -17.56 9.90
N SER A 422 33.86 -16.47 9.23
CA SER A 422 34.43 -16.51 7.87
C SER A 422 35.23 -15.25 7.53
N GLY A 423 36.09 -14.82 8.44
CA GLY A 423 36.97 -13.67 8.25
C GLY A 423 38.43 -14.06 8.06
N THR A 424 38.79 -14.73 6.96
CA THR A 424 40.08 -14.58 6.24
C THR A 424 40.21 -15.64 5.14
N ARG A 425 40.06 -15.23 3.88
CA ARG A 425 40.94 -15.70 2.78
C ARG A 425 40.84 -14.75 1.59
N THR A 426 41.97 -14.13 1.33
CA THR A 426 42.34 -13.29 0.19
C THR A 426 41.99 -13.98 -1.13
N ARG A 427 41.28 -13.25 -2.02
CA ARG A 427 41.09 -13.63 -3.43
C ARG A 427 42.30 -13.17 -4.23
N THR A 428 43.14 -14.11 -4.64
CA THR A 428 43.94 -13.99 -5.86
C THR A 428 43.38 -14.93 -6.91
N ALA A 429 43.07 -14.37 -8.08
CA ALA A 429 42.55 -15.08 -9.23
C ALA A 429 43.63 -15.95 -9.87
N SER A 430 43.34 -17.23 -10.07
CA SER A 430 43.83 -17.96 -11.24
C SER A 430 42.94 -19.16 -11.50
N SER A 431 42.50 -19.23 -12.75
CA SER A 431 41.84 -20.34 -13.39
C SER A 431 42.64 -21.64 -13.23
N LEU A 432 41.97 -22.74 -12.86
CA LEU A 432 42.20 -24.05 -13.48
C LEU A 432 41.11 -25.02 -13.02
N CYS A 433 40.23 -25.32 -13.97
CA CYS A 433 39.33 -26.45 -13.96
C CYS A 433 40.14 -27.74 -13.76
N ARG A 434 39.94 -28.43 -12.62
CA ARG A 434 40.31 -29.83 -12.45
C ARG A 434 39.08 -30.60 -11.97
N GLN A 435 38.43 -31.26 -12.92
CA GLN A 435 37.53 -32.37 -12.68
C GLN A 435 38.26 -33.44 -11.85
N ARG A 436 37.69 -33.83 -10.70
CA ARG A 436 38.01 -35.12 -10.08
C ARG A 436 37.00 -36.15 -10.59
N CYS A 437 37.53 -37.09 -11.38
CA CYS A 437 36.89 -38.34 -11.73
C CYS A 437 36.52 -39.14 -10.47
N ARG A 438 35.28 -39.63 -10.43
CA ARG A 438 34.92 -40.82 -9.66
C ARG A 438 35.41 -42.05 -10.45
N THR A 439 36.22 -42.86 -9.78
CA THR A 439 36.59 -44.21 -10.17
C THR A 439 35.37 -45.14 -10.09
N LYS A 440 34.99 -45.74 -11.21
CA LYS A 440 34.44 -47.11 -11.24
C LYS A 440 34.95 -47.82 -12.50
N SER A 441 35.30 -49.08 -12.27
CA SER A 441 36.11 -49.97 -13.09
C SER A 441 35.56 -50.24 -14.48
N THR A 442 36.47 -50.31 -15.45
CA THR A 442 36.26 -50.93 -16.77
C THR A 442 36.67 -52.40 -16.73
N ALA A 443 35.96 -53.25 -17.48
CA ALA A 443 36.49 -54.49 -18.02
C ALA A 443 35.88 -54.74 -19.42
N GLY A 444 36.76 -54.85 -20.42
CA GLY A 444 36.47 -55.26 -21.81
C GLY A 444 36.08 -54.10 -22.75
N GLY A 445 36.71 -53.84 -23.88
CA GLY A 445 37.81 -54.46 -24.61
C GLY A 445 37.82 -53.89 -26.04
N PHE A 446 39.02 -53.72 -26.62
CA PHE A 446 39.32 -53.50 -28.06
C PHE A 446 38.77 -52.24 -28.78
N SER A 447 39.61 -51.23 -29.05
CA SER A 447 40.47 -51.05 -30.25
C SER A 447 39.74 -50.59 -31.52
N ARG A 448 39.91 -49.30 -31.89
CA ARG A 448 40.55 -48.85 -33.15
C ARG A 448 40.50 -47.32 -33.36
N LYS A 449 41.70 -46.78 -33.60
CA LYS A 449 42.11 -45.62 -34.43
C LYS A 449 41.24 -44.34 -34.51
N CYS A 450 41.91 -43.24 -34.14
CA CYS A 450 41.58 -41.85 -34.43
C CYS A 450 41.39 -41.56 -35.93
N ARG A 451 40.37 -40.75 -36.26
CA ARG A 451 40.41 -39.79 -37.37
C ARG A 451 39.76 -38.47 -36.94
N LYS A 452 40.52 -37.38 -37.04
CA LYS A 452 40.06 -35.99 -36.83
C LYS A 452 39.27 -35.54 -38.06
N SER A 453 38.08 -34.99 -37.84
CA SER A 453 37.41 -34.09 -38.78
C SER A 453 36.36 -33.26 -38.03
N GLY A 454 36.60 -31.96 -37.86
CA GLY A 454 35.59 -31.02 -37.36
C GLY A 454 34.54 -30.71 -38.44
N PRO A 455 33.42 -30.07 -38.07
CA PRO A 455 32.78 -29.19 -39.04
C PRO A 455 32.16 -27.90 -38.48
N ARG A 456 32.47 -26.82 -39.20
CA ARG A 456 31.59 -25.85 -39.89
C ARG A 456 30.51 -25.07 -39.12
N ARG A 457 30.63 -23.75 -39.26
CA ARG A 457 29.61 -22.71 -39.10
C ARG A 457 28.38 -22.98 -39.97
N LEU A 458 27.19 -22.80 -39.39
CA LEU A 458 25.93 -22.64 -40.11
C LEU A 458 25.26 -21.33 -39.67
N ARG A 459 25.10 -20.42 -40.64
CA ARG A 459 24.27 -19.22 -40.56
C ARG A 459 22.80 -19.64 -40.42
N ARG A 460 22.05 -19.05 -39.48
CA ARG A 460 20.58 -19.11 -39.47
C ARG A 460 20.00 -17.81 -40.04
N ARG A 461 19.13 -17.96 -41.04
CA ARG A 461 18.26 -16.93 -41.62
C ARG A 461 17.06 -16.64 -40.69
N PRO A 462 16.41 -15.47 -40.79
CA PRO A 462 15.21 -15.15 -40.03
C PRO A 462 13.98 -15.87 -40.59
N ALA A 463 13.10 -16.32 -39.71
CA ALA A 463 11.81 -16.91 -40.06
C ALA A 463 10.78 -15.80 -40.31
N ILE A 464 10.16 -15.87 -41.48
CA ILE A 464 9.01 -15.11 -41.94
C ILE A 464 7.78 -15.64 -41.20
N TRP A 465 6.99 -14.76 -40.58
CA TRP A 465 5.62 -15.05 -40.17
C TRP A 465 4.71 -14.28 -41.12
N ASP A 466 4.13 -15.02 -42.08
CA ASP A 466 3.03 -14.58 -42.90
C ASP A 466 1.80 -15.36 -42.41
N GLY A 467 0.77 -14.65 -42.01
CA GLY A 467 -0.36 -15.18 -41.25
C GLY A 467 -1.53 -14.22 -41.33
N THR A 468 -2.14 -14.20 -42.51
CA THR A 468 -3.41 -13.54 -42.81
C THR A 468 -4.54 -14.13 -41.96
N ALA A 469 -5.15 -13.31 -41.11
CA ALA A 469 -6.47 -13.55 -40.56
C ALA A 469 -7.27 -12.25 -40.61
N ARG A 470 -8.14 -12.15 -41.62
CA ARG A 470 -9.18 -11.12 -41.73
C ARG A 470 -10.14 -11.29 -40.56
N THR A 471 -10.39 -10.21 -39.82
CA THR A 471 -11.64 -10.02 -39.10
C THR A 471 -12.17 -8.62 -39.41
N SER A 472 -13.32 -8.62 -40.06
CA SER A 472 -14.11 -7.48 -40.50
C SER A 472 -14.69 -6.73 -39.30
N TYR A 473 -14.41 -5.43 -39.21
CA TYR A 473 -15.21 -4.50 -38.42
C TYR A 473 -16.38 -4.01 -39.28
N SER A 474 -17.60 -4.46 -38.97
CA SER A 474 -18.82 -3.81 -39.46
C SER A 474 -19.17 -2.66 -38.52
N ALA A 475 -19.04 -1.44 -39.01
CA ALA A 475 -19.64 -0.27 -38.41
C ALA A 475 -21.14 -0.26 -38.76
N SER A 476 -22.03 -0.36 -37.77
CA SER A 476 -23.43 0.04 -37.93
C SER A 476 -23.60 1.44 -37.34
N CYS A 477 -23.77 2.39 -38.24
CA CYS A 477 -24.29 3.71 -37.98
C CYS A 477 -25.81 3.59 -37.86
N GLY A 478 -26.38 3.92 -36.70
CA GLY A 478 -27.82 4.03 -36.50
C GLY A 478 -28.14 5.42 -35.98
N ARG A 479 -28.54 6.32 -36.89
CA ARG A 479 -29.33 7.52 -36.56
C ARG A 479 -30.80 7.18 -36.79
N THR A 480 -31.61 7.40 -35.75
CA THR A 480 -32.76 8.33 -35.74
C THR A 480 -33.05 8.69 -34.30
#